data_AF-A0AAU1PVC1-F1
#
_entry.id   AF-A0AAU1PVC1-F1
#
_cell.length_a   1.000
_cell.length_b   1.000
_cell.length_c   1.000
_cell.angle_alpha   90.00
_cell.angle_beta   90.00
_cell.angle_gamma   90.00
#
_symmetry.space_group_name_H-M   'P 1'
#
loop_
_entity.id
_entity.type
_entity.pdbx_description
1 polymer ?
#
loop_
_entity_poly.entity_id
_entity_poly.type
_entity_poly.pdbx_seq_one_letter_code
_entity_poly.pdbx_strand_id
1 'polypeptide(L)'
;MYVCSCFGITEQQVKQHAEDGRCTPREIASACKAGTDCGSCVKRIQSLLGRGAGSAPRTRRVAAETVPAGPALTTAGASASLAAVLAEAPAPTPARLPAEAPARAA
;
A
#
# COMPACT_ATOMS: atom_id res chain seq x y z
N MET A 1 19.04 4.72 5.13
CA MET A 1 18.17 5.92 5.15
C MET A 1 16.85 5.61 5.88
N TYR A 2 16.19 6.61 6.47
CA TYR A 2 14.85 6.46 7.05
C TYR A 2 13.75 6.52 5.99
N VAL A 3 12.82 5.57 6.04
CA VAL A 3 11.64 5.48 5.18
C VAL A 3 10.42 6.07 5.87
N CYS A 4 10.22 5.80 7.16
CA CYS A 4 9.12 6.32 7.96
C CYS A 4 9.68 7.16 9.12
N SER A 5 9.40 8.46 9.10
CA SER A 5 9.84 9.37 10.17
C SER A 5 9.04 9.20 11.46
N CYS A 6 7.74 8.86 11.37
CA CYS A 6 6.86 8.76 12.56
C CYS A 6 7.30 7.66 13.53
N PHE A 7 7.76 6.54 12.99
CA PHE A 7 8.16 5.36 13.76
C PHE A 7 9.66 5.05 13.64
N GLY A 8 10.44 5.91 12.99
CA GLY A 8 11.89 5.74 12.85
C GLY A 8 12.31 4.51 12.04
N ILE A 9 11.52 4.10 11.05
CA ILE A 9 11.80 2.89 10.27
C ILE A 9 12.77 3.18 9.13
N THR A 10 13.80 2.34 9.00
CA THR A 10 14.85 2.44 7.98
C THR A 10 14.57 1.59 6.75
N GLU A 11 15.23 1.91 5.63
CA GLU A 11 15.19 1.10 4.41
C GLU A 11 15.71 -0.31 4.64
N GLN A 12 16.74 -0.47 5.47
CA GLN A 12 17.28 -1.79 5.81
C GLN A 12 16.25 -2.64 6.55
N GLN A 13 15.51 -2.07 7.51
CA GLN A 13 14.43 -2.79 8.19
C GLN A 13 13.30 -3.18 7.23
N VAL A 14 12.95 -2.31 6.27
CA VAL A 14 11.96 -2.63 5.23
C VAL A 14 12.43 -3.79 4.35
N LYS A 15 13.71 -3.80 3.95
CA LYS A 15 14.31 -4.90 3.16
C LYS A 15 14.38 -6.20 3.96
N GLN A 16 14.80 -6.14 5.22
CA GLN A 16 14.85 -7.31 6.11
C GLN A 16 13.46 -7.94 6.24
N HIS A 17 12.42 -7.14 6.48
CA HIS A 17 11.05 -7.66 6.54
C HIS A 17 10.59 -8.28 5.22
N ALA A 18 11.02 -7.74 4.08
CA ALA A 18 10.74 -8.35 2.77
C ALA A 18 11.45 -9.69 2.59
N GLU A 19 12.70 -9.81 3.06
CA GLU A 19 13.47 -11.06 3.09
C GLU A 19 12.83 -12.11 4.03
N ASP A 20 12.26 -11.67 5.16
CA ASP A 20 11.47 -12.50 6.07
C ASP A 20 10.12 -12.97 5.46
N GLY A 21 9.82 -12.59 4.21
CA GLY A 21 8.59 -12.97 3.49
C GLY A 21 7.44 -11.96 3.58
N ARG A 22 7.64 -10.78 4.19
CA ARG A 22 6.63 -9.71 4.24
C ARG A 22 6.72 -8.85 2.99
N CYS A 23 6.10 -9.31 1.92
CA CYS A 23 6.25 -8.73 0.60
C CYS A 23 5.24 -7.63 0.29
N THR A 24 4.35 -7.25 1.22
CA THR A 24 3.34 -6.19 1.03
C THR A 24 3.48 -5.04 2.03
N PRO A 25 3.09 -3.80 1.67
CA PRO A 25 3.09 -2.68 2.61
C PRO A 25 2.24 -2.94 3.85
N ARG A 26 1.17 -3.73 3.72
CA ARG A 26 0.27 -4.09 4.82
C ARG A 26 0.95 -5.05 5.80
N GLU A 27 1.69 -6.04 5.31
CA GLU A 27 2.47 -6.93 6.18
C GLU A 27 3.62 -6.20 6.87
N ILE A 28 4.29 -5.28 6.16
CA ILE A 28 5.32 -4.42 6.76
C ILE A 28 4.70 -3.51 7.85
N ALA A 29 3.54 -2.91 7.59
CA ALA A 29 2.82 -2.14 8.60
C ALA A 29 2.48 -2.98 9.85
N SER A 30 2.05 -4.23 9.67
CA SER A 30 1.77 -5.14 10.79
C SER A 30 3.01 -5.50 11.60
N ALA A 31 4.19 -5.55 10.97
CA ALA A 31 5.45 -5.91 11.65
C ALA A 31 6.11 -4.74 12.38
N CYS A 32 6.12 -3.56 11.76
CA CYS A 32 6.92 -2.42 12.26
C CYS A 32 6.14 -1.10 12.37
N LYS A 33 4.81 -1.09 12.20
CA LYS A 33 3.93 0.09 12.23
C LYS A 33 4.18 1.12 11.12
N ALA A 34 5.06 0.83 10.16
CA ALA A 34 5.31 1.76 9.05
C ALA A 34 4.02 2.01 8.25
N GLY A 35 3.64 3.29 8.11
CA GLY A 35 2.49 3.69 7.28
C GLY A 35 1.13 3.65 7.97
N THR A 36 1.05 3.44 9.29
CA THR A 36 -0.21 3.47 10.05
C THR A 36 -0.58 4.85 10.62
N ASP A 37 0.33 5.83 10.49
CA ASP A 37 0.14 7.22 10.94
C ASP A 37 -0.13 8.13 9.73
N CYS A 38 0.75 9.08 9.40
CA CYS A 38 0.57 10.02 8.30
C CYS A 38 0.61 9.39 6.89
N GLY A 39 1.03 8.12 6.77
CA GLY A 39 1.01 7.36 5.51
C GLY A 39 1.99 7.82 4.42
N SER A 40 2.80 8.86 4.63
CA SER A 40 3.73 9.41 3.62
C SER A 40 4.75 8.39 3.10
N CYS A 41 5.14 7.43 3.95
CA CYS A 41 6.11 6.39 3.62
C CYS A 41 5.54 5.25 2.75
N VAL A 42 4.22 5.11 2.63
CA VAL A 42 3.57 3.94 2.01
C VAL A 42 3.97 3.78 0.54
N LYS A 43 3.99 4.87 -0.24
CA LYS A 43 4.42 4.84 -1.65
C LYS A 43 5.90 4.47 -1.79
N ARG A 44 6.76 5.01 -0.91
CA ARG A 44 8.19 4.67 -0.89
C ARG A 44 8.40 3.19 -0.57
N ILE A 45 7.66 2.65 0.40
CA ILE A 45 7.69 1.21 0.73
C ILE A 45 7.25 0.37 -0.47
N GLN A 46 6.19 0.77 -1.18
CA GLN A 46 5.77 0.08 -2.41
C GLN A 46 6.87 0.07 -3.48
N SER A 47 7.58 1.18 -3.68
CA SER A 47 8.71 1.25 -4.61
C SER A 47 9.87 0.35 -4.19
N LEU A 48 10.21 0.30 -2.89
CA LEU A 48 11.25 -0.58 -2.37
C LEU A 48 10.91 -2.07 -2.57
N LEU A 49 9.63 -2.41 -2.50
CA LEU A 49 9.11 -3.76 -2.76
C LEU A 49 8.91 -4.06 -4.26
N GLY A 50 9.32 -3.17 -5.17
CA GLY A 50 9.13 -3.35 -6.61
C GLY A 50 7.68 -3.24 -7.09
N ARG A 51 6.75 -2.76 -6.25
CA ARG A 51 5.31 -2.63 -6.55
C ARG A 51 4.92 -1.26 -7.12
N GLY A 52 5.90 -0.38 -7.35
CA GLY A 52 5.70 1.01 -7.77
C GLY A 52 5.53 1.26 -9.28
N ALA A 53 5.49 0.22 -10.11
CA ALA A 53 5.57 0.33 -11.58
C ALA A 53 4.34 0.96 -12.28
N GLY A 54 3.37 1.53 -11.55
CA GLY A 54 2.10 1.99 -12.14
C GLY A 54 1.53 3.31 -11.59
N SER A 55 2.31 4.14 -10.90
CA SER A 55 1.83 5.45 -10.45
C SER A 55 2.29 6.55 -11.40
N ALA A 56 1.67 6.63 -12.57
CA ALA A 56 1.63 7.88 -13.32
C ALA A 56 1.14 8.98 -12.38
N PRO A 57 1.71 10.20 -12.41
CA PRO A 57 1.19 11.29 -11.60
C PRO A 57 -0.29 11.44 -11.95
N ARG A 58 -1.17 11.31 -10.95
CA ARG A 58 -2.54 11.80 -11.06
C ARG A 58 -2.40 13.31 -11.19
N THR A 59 -2.13 13.77 -12.42
CA THR A 59 -2.22 15.19 -12.74
C THR A 59 -3.58 15.62 -12.25
N ARG A 60 -3.57 16.57 -11.32
CA ARG A 60 -4.79 17.23 -10.85
C ARG A 60 -5.52 17.64 -12.11
N ARG A 61 -6.66 17.00 -12.43
CA ARG A 61 -7.57 17.49 -13.46
C ARG A 61 -7.95 18.90 -13.00
N VAL A 62 -7.27 19.90 -13.55
CA VAL A 62 -7.87 21.22 -13.70
C VAL A 62 -9.07 20.97 -14.59
N ALA A 63 -10.25 21.06 -13.99
CA ALA A 63 -11.48 21.17 -14.74
C ALA A 63 -11.34 22.43 -15.59
N ALA A 64 -10.87 22.25 -16.82
CA ALA A 64 -11.06 23.23 -17.87
C ALA A 64 -12.55 23.16 -18.18
N GLU A 65 -13.26 24.08 -17.54
CA GLU A 65 -14.62 24.46 -17.81
C GLU A 65 -14.77 24.72 -19.32
N THR A 66 -15.51 23.87 -20.02
CA THR A 66 -16.18 24.26 -21.25
C THR A 66 -17.48 23.49 -21.30
N VAL A 67 -18.53 24.16 -20.85
CA VAL A 67 -19.93 23.77 -21.07
C VAL A 67 -20.20 23.92 -22.58
N PRO A 68 -20.76 22.89 -23.22
CA PRO A 68 -21.92 23.18 -24.03
C PRO A 68 -23.12 22.34 -23.60
N ALA A 69 -24.24 23.05 -23.53
CA ALA A 69 -25.57 22.54 -23.26
C ALA A 69 -26.07 21.59 -24.36
N GLY A 70 -26.84 20.59 -23.94
CA GLY A 70 -27.97 20.10 -24.75
C GLY A 70 -28.07 18.58 -24.89
N PRO A 71 -29.31 18.03 -24.93
CA PRO A 71 -29.61 16.74 -24.29
C PRO A 71 -29.99 15.65 -25.29
N ALA A 72 -29.79 14.39 -24.93
CA ALA A 72 -30.61 13.31 -25.46
C ALA A 72 -30.58 12.11 -24.51
N LEU A 73 -31.76 11.77 -23.99
CA LEU A 73 -32.03 10.47 -23.39
C LEU A 73 -31.69 9.37 -24.40
N THR A 74 -31.04 8.31 -23.93
CA THR A 74 -31.40 6.97 -24.39
C THR A 74 -31.34 6.00 -23.21
N THR A 75 -32.46 5.32 -23.04
CA THR A 75 -32.72 4.22 -22.12
C THR A 75 -32.22 2.89 -22.70
N ALA A 76 -32.04 1.92 -21.80
CA ALA A 76 -31.82 0.49 -22.04
C ALA A 76 -30.40 0.12 -22.49
N GLY A 77 -29.73 -0.89 -21.95
CA GLY A 77 -30.12 -1.97 -21.03
C GLY A 77 -29.04 -3.06 -21.09
N ALA A 78 -29.22 -4.11 -20.29
CA ALA A 78 -28.50 -5.39 -20.34
C ALA A 78 -27.12 -5.48 -19.64
N SER A 79 -27.19 -5.65 -18.32
CA SER A 79 -26.79 -6.86 -17.58
C SER A 79 -25.48 -7.57 -17.93
N ALA A 80 -24.51 -7.39 -17.03
CA ALA A 80 -23.68 -8.37 -16.33
C ALA A 80 -23.45 -9.77 -16.96
N SER A 81 -22.16 -10.02 -17.25
CA SER A 81 -21.48 -11.31 -17.36
C SER A 81 -19.97 -10.99 -17.29
N LEU A 82 -19.05 -11.65 -16.60
CA LEU A 82 -18.99 -12.94 -15.91
C LEU A 82 -17.80 -12.91 -14.93
N ALA A 83 -17.91 -13.71 -13.85
CA ALA A 83 -16.89 -14.57 -13.25
C ALA A 83 -15.51 -14.01 -12.80
N ALA A 84 -15.21 -14.18 -11.51
CA ALA A 84 -14.05 -14.93 -10.99
C ALA A 84 -13.97 -14.78 -9.46
N VAL A 85 -14.53 -15.72 -8.70
CA VAL A 85 -13.81 -16.79 -7.97
C VAL A 85 -12.76 -16.32 -6.96
N LEU A 86 -13.17 -16.41 -5.69
CA LEU A 86 -12.45 -17.02 -4.56
C LEU A 86 -10.91 -16.98 -4.57
N ALA A 87 -10.35 -16.26 -3.60
CA ALA A 87 -9.09 -16.67 -2.98
C ALA A 87 -9.19 -16.45 -1.46
N GLU A 88 -9.36 -17.58 -0.78
CA GLU A 88 -9.23 -17.79 0.66
C GLU A 88 -7.89 -17.21 1.14
N ALA A 89 -7.94 -16.31 2.12
CA ALA A 89 -6.74 -15.78 2.75
C ALA A 89 -6.09 -16.88 3.59
N PRO A 90 -4.84 -17.28 3.35
CA PRO A 90 -4.13 -18.16 4.28
C PRO A 90 -3.99 -17.42 5.62
N ALA A 91 -4.40 -18.09 6.69
CA ALA A 91 -4.28 -17.59 8.05
C ALA A 91 -2.84 -17.12 8.34
N PRO A 92 -2.66 -15.99 9.07
CA PRO A 92 -1.33 -15.55 9.44
C PRO A 92 -0.69 -16.57 10.38
N THR A 93 0.44 -17.15 9.96
CA THR A 93 1.30 -17.92 10.85
C THR A 93 1.89 -16.95 11.87
N PRO A 94 1.72 -17.16 13.19
CA PRO A 94 2.48 -16.41 14.17
C PRO A 94 3.92 -16.93 14.13
N ALA A 95 4.74 -16.36 13.27
CA ALA A 95 6.19 -16.50 13.36
C ALA A 95 6.67 -15.71 14.58
N ARG A 96 6.58 -16.38 15.73
CA ARG A 96 7.55 -16.42 16.83
C ARG A 96 8.68 -15.41 16.66
N LEU A 97 8.58 -14.28 17.36
CA LEU A 97 9.75 -13.45 17.61
C LEU A 97 10.75 -14.28 18.44
N PRO A 98 12.04 -14.34 18.06
CA PRO A 98 13.07 -14.64 19.05
C PRO A 98 13.04 -13.54 20.11
N ALA A 99 13.15 -13.96 21.37
CA ALA A 99 13.50 -13.09 22.48
C ALA A 99 14.88 -12.44 22.23
N GLU A 100 15.16 -11.37 23.00
CA GLU A 100 16.46 -10.65 23.19
C GLU A 100 16.64 -9.40 22.28
N ALA A 101 16.47 -8.12 22.71
CA ALA A 101 16.98 -7.28 23.84
C ALA A 101 18.47 -6.85 23.69
N PRO A 102 18.97 -5.68 24.19
CA PRO A 102 18.39 -4.82 25.25
C PRO A 102 18.41 -3.29 25.00
N ALA A 103 17.91 -2.59 26.02
CA ALA A 103 17.84 -1.15 26.25
C ALA A 103 19.10 -0.34 25.86
N ARG A 104 18.90 0.89 25.38
CA ARG A 104 19.89 1.95 25.52
C ARG A 104 19.42 2.95 26.56
N ALA A 105 20.11 2.91 27.69
CA ALA A 105 20.21 3.99 28.64
C ALA A 105 20.82 5.23 27.97
N ALA A 106 20.20 6.39 28.20
CA ALA A 106 20.82 7.69 28.39
C ALA A 106 19.77 8.63 28.99
#